data_AF-A0A425DNH5-F1
#
_entry.id   AF-A0A425DNH5-F1
#
_cell.length_a   1.000
_cell.length_b   1.000
_cell.length_c   1.000
_cell.angle_alpha   90.00
_cell.angle_beta   90.00
_cell.angle_gamma   90.00
#
_symmetry.space_group_name_H-M   'P 1'
#
loop_
_entity.id
_entity.type
_entity.pdbx_description
1 polymer ?
#
loop_
_entity_poly.entity_id
_entity_poly.type
_entity_poly.pdbx_seq_one_letter_code
_entity_poly.pdbx_strand_id
1 'polypeptide(L)'
;MVSLSLLLAGVAATAASQDPAFAVDVPEQQPADFSVPSTERAFWAETFQNTTTTKLFEGTTWVKSAGKKYREQKISVKRGSKLLGKFAADKALVLDNKAQHYGFAAKLPEPFYLDGSKGKKSLVVQYEVKYPEVVKCAGTYLKLLRDSPTLNVTDLNDKTPFTIMFGPDKCDKNNKVQFIFNHRNPVTNMYEEKALQISPEVKNDKLSHVYTLAIHDDNTFEMYADLNLIKNGSLYTLFKPAVLLPKEIDDPTDLKPTTWEETEFIPDPAAVKPAEWDEDAPRTIPNLSLHQPPDWDEAARGPWRWSPPMIENPDYVGEWEPRKIPNPDYFDDPHPARMDPIGAVALEVWSMSENIRLDNFWLGHNLNDAKKFARLTWQLKHEAEKKAVQMEPEPKKPTPPESKKKEPNVFDRIDEAVAWVVKYPLVAGLGAFFVFLVLLGFRGTPHHARSAFPMSPVIQEVLDLDKNKDTSQVPRVPVDGTELRHRPATATTTTQQA
;
A
#
# COMPACT_ATOMS: atom_id res chain seq x y z
N MET A 1 -46.96 -1.39 73.77
CA MET A 1 -46.12 -0.18 73.94
C MET A 1 -44.73 -0.49 73.44
N VAL A 2 -44.26 0.36 72.53
CA VAL A 2 -42.87 0.60 72.11
C VAL A 2 -42.06 -0.61 71.64
N SER A 3 -41.73 -0.63 70.34
CA SER A 3 -40.34 -0.91 69.99
C SER A 3 -39.96 -0.16 68.72
N LEU A 4 -38.98 0.72 68.88
CA LEU A 4 -38.40 1.60 67.88
C LEU A 4 -37.01 1.05 67.53
N SER A 5 -36.80 0.86 66.23
CA SER A 5 -35.55 0.92 65.47
C SER A 5 -34.45 -0.14 65.67
N LEU A 6 -34.07 -0.75 64.54
CA LEU A 6 -32.68 -0.74 64.07
C LEU A 6 -32.66 -0.72 62.52
N LEU A 7 -32.01 0.30 61.95
CA LEU A 7 -31.71 0.43 60.52
C LEU A 7 -30.42 -0.36 60.22
N LEU A 8 -30.40 -1.14 59.13
CA LEU A 8 -29.16 -1.42 58.39
C LEU A 8 -29.41 -1.45 56.89
N ALA A 9 -28.49 -0.82 56.17
CA ALA A 9 -28.54 -0.43 54.77
C ALA A 9 -28.48 -1.62 53.79
N GLY A 10 -29.29 -1.55 52.74
CA GLY A 10 -29.24 -2.45 51.59
C GLY A 10 -28.37 -1.87 50.47
N VAL A 11 -27.40 -2.66 50.02
CA VAL A 11 -26.62 -2.45 48.80
C VAL A 11 -27.51 -2.80 47.60
N ALA A 12 -27.76 -1.83 46.71
CA ALA A 12 -28.41 -2.07 45.43
C ALA A 12 -27.37 -1.90 44.31
N ALA A 13 -27.04 -3.01 43.65
CA ALA A 13 -26.29 -3.03 42.42
C ALA A 13 -27.13 -2.41 41.29
N THR A 14 -26.66 -1.31 40.70
CA THR A 14 -27.27 -0.72 39.50
C THR A 14 -26.65 -1.31 38.25
N ALA A 15 -27.52 -1.95 37.46
CA ALA A 15 -27.24 -2.56 36.18
C ALA A 15 -26.70 -1.57 35.14
N ALA A 16 -25.90 -2.10 34.22
CA ALA A 16 -25.32 -1.43 33.07
C ALA A 16 -26.37 -0.70 32.23
N SER A 17 -26.13 0.58 31.96
CA SER A 17 -26.91 1.40 31.04
C SER A 17 -26.60 0.99 29.59
N GLN A 18 -27.61 0.47 28.90
CA GLN A 18 -27.61 0.35 27.44
C GLN A 18 -27.83 1.74 26.84
N ASP A 19 -26.98 2.13 25.88
CA ASP A 19 -27.14 3.35 25.10
C ASP A 19 -28.48 3.37 24.34
N PRO A 20 -29.21 4.49 24.29
CA PRO A 20 -30.44 4.56 23.52
C PRO A 20 -30.09 4.63 22.03
N ALA A 21 -30.48 3.59 21.29
CA ALA A 21 -30.57 3.63 19.84
C ALA A 21 -31.53 4.75 19.43
N PHE A 22 -30.99 5.90 19.00
CA PHE A 22 -31.76 6.93 18.34
C PHE A 22 -32.25 6.37 17.00
N ALA A 23 -33.48 5.86 16.99
CA ALA A 23 -34.24 5.61 15.78
C ALA A 23 -34.37 6.93 15.03
N VAL A 24 -33.69 7.02 13.89
CA VAL A 24 -33.92 8.09 12.93
C VAL A 24 -35.20 7.71 12.20
N ASP A 25 -36.30 8.43 12.48
CA ASP A 25 -37.51 8.37 11.64
C ASP A 25 -37.12 8.81 10.22
N VAL A 26 -36.83 7.83 9.37
CA VAL A 26 -36.70 8.01 7.93
C VAL A 26 -38.13 8.07 7.41
N PRO A 27 -38.59 9.18 6.80
CA PRO A 27 -39.95 9.29 6.29
C PRO A 27 -40.24 8.14 5.30
N GLU A 28 -41.30 7.39 5.58
CA GLU A 28 -41.76 6.21 4.83
C GLU A 28 -42.42 6.56 3.47
N GLN A 29 -42.00 7.65 2.84
CA GLN A 29 -42.35 7.95 1.45
C GLN A 29 -41.09 8.39 0.73
N GLN A 30 -40.34 7.41 0.23
CA GLN A 30 -39.23 7.68 -0.67
C GLN A 30 -39.79 8.18 -2.00
N PRO A 31 -39.29 9.31 -2.54
CA PRO A 31 -39.67 9.74 -3.87
C PRO A 31 -39.32 8.66 -4.91
N ALA A 32 -40.17 8.53 -5.93
CA ALA A 32 -39.98 7.58 -7.02
C ALA A 32 -38.68 7.84 -7.81
N ASP A 33 -38.23 9.11 -7.82
CA ASP A 33 -37.04 9.57 -8.51
C ASP A 33 -35.87 9.82 -7.55
N PHE A 34 -34.65 9.63 -8.05
CA PHE A 34 -33.42 9.90 -7.29
C PHE A 34 -33.25 11.39 -7.02
N SER A 35 -32.96 11.73 -5.77
CA SER A 35 -32.58 13.06 -5.33
C SER A 35 -31.51 12.98 -4.24
N VAL A 36 -30.64 13.98 -4.21
CA VAL A 36 -29.61 14.12 -3.17
C VAL A 36 -30.15 15.08 -2.10
N PRO A 37 -30.06 14.73 -0.80
CA PRO A 37 -30.48 15.62 0.28
C PRO A 37 -29.63 16.90 0.32
N SER A 38 -30.16 17.95 0.96
CA SER A 38 -29.43 19.23 1.10
C SER A 38 -28.08 19.06 1.79
N THR A 39 -27.07 19.77 1.28
CA THR A 39 -25.70 19.79 1.79
C THR A 39 -25.36 21.06 2.59
N GLU A 40 -26.33 21.91 2.90
CA GLU A 40 -26.12 23.22 3.56
C GLU A 40 -25.47 23.14 4.97
N ARG A 41 -25.50 21.96 5.60
CA ARG A 41 -24.84 21.75 6.90
C ARG A 41 -23.35 21.46 6.79
N ALA A 42 -22.86 21.17 5.58
CA ALA A 42 -21.44 21.18 5.29
C ALA A 42 -21.01 22.59 4.90
N PHE A 43 -19.80 22.99 5.30
CA PHE A 43 -19.21 24.22 4.79
C PHE A 43 -18.69 24.04 3.36
N TRP A 44 -18.44 22.79 2.95
CA TRP A 44 -18.16 22.43 1.57
C TRP A 44 -18.60 21.00 1.28
N ALA A 45 -19.28 20.79 0.14
CA ALA A 45 -19.67 19.47 -0.32
C ALA A 45 -19.68 19.40 -1.84
N GLU A 46 -19.45 18.20 -2.39
CA GLU A 46 -19.52 17.92 -3.81
C GLU A 46 -20.21 16.57 -4.03
N THR A 47 -21.22 16.57 -4.90
CA THR A 47 -22.09 15.41 -5.18
C THR A 47 -22.14 15.09 -6.67
N PHE A 48 -21.46 15.88 -7.51
CA PHE A 48 -21.34 15.72 -8.96
C PHE A 48 -22.66 15.72 -9.76
N GLN A 49 -23.81 15.95 -9.11
CA GLN A 49 -25.12 15.89 -9.77
C GLN A 49 -25.31 17.03 -10.77
N ASN A 50 -24.79 18.22 -10.43
CA ASN A 50 -24.92 19.44 -11.22
C ASN A 50 -23.79 19.64 -12.24
N THR A 51 -22.88 18.67 -12.39
CA THR A 51 -21.78 18.74 -13.34
C THR A 51 -21.85 17.65 -14.42
N THR A 52 -21.03 17.84 -15.45
CA THR A 52 -20.82 16.89 -16.54
C THR A 52 -19.32 16.75 -16.77
N THR A 53 -18.87 15.67 -17.42
CA THR A 53 -17.46 15.45 -17.75
C THR A 53 -16.81 16.66 -18.44
N THR A 54 -17.52 17.28 -19.39
CA THR A 54 -17.03 18.45 -20.14
C THR A 54 -16.95 19.71 -19.29
N LYS A 55 -17.83 19.86 -18.30
CA LYS A 55 -17.88 21.06 -17.44
C LYS A 55 -17.05 20.90 -16.16
N LEU A 56 -16.58 19.70 -15.83
CA LEU A 56 -15.88 19.43 -14.58
C LEU A 56 -14.70 20.39 -14.37
N PHE A 57 -13.85 20.59 -15.37
CA PHE A 57 -12.71 21.53 -15.26
C PHE A 57 -12.99 22.89 -15.94
N GLU A 58 -14.17 23.06 -16.52
CA GLU A 58 -14.60 24.25 -17.25
C GLU A 58 -15.96 24.70 -16.70
N GLY A 59 -15.93 25.44 -15.58
CA GLY A 59 -17.13 25.96 -14.93
C GLY A 59 -17.51 25.32 -13.59
N THR A 60 -16.62 24.55 -12.96
CA THR A 60 -16.73 24.21 -11.52
C THR A 60 -15.52 24.75 -10.73
N THR A 61 -15.49 24.49 -9.42
CA THR A 61 -14.35 24.79 -8.54
C THR A 61 -13.16 23.84 -8.75
N TRP A 62 -13.34 22.73 -9.47
CA TRP A 62 -12.30 21.75 -9.73
C TRP A 62 -11.31 22.23 -10.79
N VAL A 63 -10.04 22.10 -10.48
CA VAL A 63 -8.92 22.49 -11.34
C VAL A 63 -7.98 21.30 -11.53
N LYS A 64 -7.71 20.99 -12.80
CA LYS A 64 -6.76 19.96 -13.19
C LYS A 64 -5.32 20.46 -13.05
N SER A 65 -4.43 19.64 -12.51
CA SER A 65 -3.00 19.95 -12.44
C SER A 65 -2.36 20.00 -13.83
N ALA A 66 -1.51 21.00 -14.05
CA ALA A 66 -0.68 21.16 -15.24
C ALA A 66 0.61 20.31 -15.19
N GLY A 67 0.87 19.64 -14.07
CA GLY A 67 2.03 18.77 -13.87
C GLY A 67 2.09 17.64 -14.90
N LYS A 68 3.29 17.37 -15.43
CA LYS A 68 3.51 16.42 -16.56
C LYS A 68 2.85 15.05 -16.34
N LYS A 69 2.94 14.51 -15.11
CA LYS A 69 2.36 13.20 -14.76
C LYS A 69 0.82 13.14 -14.82
N TYR A 70 0.12 14.27 -14.72
CA TYR A 70 -1.35 14.32 -14.67
C TYR A 70 -2.01 14.84 -15.95
N ARG A 71 -1.24 15.31 -16.92
CA ARG A 71 -1.78 15.93 -18.15
C ARG A 71 -2.70 14.99 -18.91
N GLU A 72 -2.34 13.72 -18.99
CA GLU A 72 -3.06 12.70 -19.73
C GLU A 72 -4.15 12.00 -18.89
N GLN A 73 -4.39 12.48 -17.67
CA GLN A 73 -5.41 11.87 -16.81
C GLN A 73 -6.80 11.93 -17.46
N LYS A 74 -7.48 10.78 -17.46
CA LYS A 74 -8.84 10.63 -17.98
C LYS A 74 -9.82 10.50 -16.83
N ILE A 75 -10.62 11.54 -16.66
CA ILE A 75 -11.61 11.65 -15.61
C ILE A 75 -12.95 11.91 -16.27
N SER A 76 -13.99 11.28 -15.76
CA SER A 76 -15.36 11.52 -16.22
C SER A 76 -16.34 11.62 -15.06
N VAL A 77 -17.51 12.16 -15.34
CA VAL A 77 -18.65 12.14 -14.42
C VAL A 77 -19.72 11.27 -15.04
N LYS A 78 -19.97 10.10 -14.43
CA LYS A 78 -20.81 9.04 -15.00
C LYS A 78 -21.93 8.64 -14.05
N ARG A 79 -23.07 8.32 -14.65
CA ARG A 79 -24.22 7.71 -13.98
C ARG A 79 -23.92 6.30 -13.45
N GLY A 80 -24.71 5.87 -12.47
CA GLY A 80 -24.72 4.50 -11.94
C GLY A 80 -25.20 3.45 -12.94
N SER A 81 -25.07 2.18 -12.57
CA SER A 81 -25.62 1.07 -13.37
C SER A 81 -27.16 1.08 -13.33
N LYS A 82 -27.81 0.68 -14.42
CA LYS A 82 -29.27 0.51 -14.49
C LYS A 82 -29.80 -0.47 -13.44
N LEU A 83 -28.97 -1.42 -13.01
CA LEU A 83 -29.33 -2.40 -11.98
C LEU A 83 -29.56 -1.77 -10.60
N LEU A 84 -29.13 -0.53 -10.38
CA LEU A 84 -29.30 0.19 -9.10
C LEU A 84 -30.67 0.88 -8.98
N GLY A 85 -31.60 0.64 -9.92
CA GLY A 85 -32.94 1.23 -9.91
C GLY A 85 -32.85 2.76 -9.96
N LYS A 86 -33.45 3.44 -8.98
CA LYS A 86 -33.42 4.92 -8.90
C LYS A 86 -31.99 5.47 -8.86
N PHE A 87 -31.06 4.79 -8.19
CA PHE A 87 -29.65 5.21 -8.11
C PHE A 87 -28.88 5.06 -9.43
N ALA A 88 -29.51 4.55 -10.50
CA ALA A 88 -28.94 4.63 -11.84
C ALA A 88 -28.79 6.08 -12.32
N ALA A 89 -29.58 7.02 -11.80
CA ALA A 89 -29.45 8.44 -12.13
C ALA A 89 -28.29 9.13 -11.37
N ASP A 90 -27.81 8.52 -10.29
CA ASP A 90 -26.75 9.04 -9.43
C ASP A 90 -25.44 9.17 -10.21
N LYS A 91 -24.86 10.37 -10.22
CA LYS A 91 -23.59 10.66 -10.90
C LYS A 91 -22.44 10.65 -9.91
N ALA A 92 -21.35 10.01 -10.30
CA ALA A 92 -20.11 10.00 -9.54
C ALA A 92 -18.94 10.46 -10.41
N LEU A 93 -17.89 10.98 -9.77
CA LEU A 93 -16.58 11.17 -10.38
C LEU A 93 -15.95 9.80 -10.65
N VAL A 94 -15.36 9.61 -11.83
CA VAL A 94 -14.77 8.34 -12.25
C VAL A 94 -13.34 8.56 -12.73
N LEU A 95 -12.41 7.81 -12.12
CA LEU A 95 -11.03 7.68 -12.58
C LEU A 95 -10.99 6.56 -13.63
N ASP A 96 -10.91 6.92 -14.90
CA ASP A 96 -11.29 6.02 -16.00
C ASP A 96 -10.24 4.97 -16.37
N ASN A 97 -8.96 5.28 -16.25
CA ASN A 97 -7.89 4.48 -16.82
C ASN A 97 -7.16 3.68 -15.76
N LYS A 98 -6.62 2.54 -16.19
CA LYS A 98 -5.70 1.73 -15.41
C LYS A 98 -4.29 2.33 -15.45
N ALA A 99 -3.52 2.13 -14.38
CA ALA A 99 -2.10 2.51 -14.32
C ALA A 99 -1.89 3.98 -14.68
N GLN A 100 -2.61 4.87 -14.01
CA GLN A 100 -2.58 6.30 -14.28
C GLN A 100 -2.46 7.13 -13.01
N HIS A 101 -1.74 8.26 -13.12
CA HIS A 101 -1.69 9.29 -12.09
C HIS A 101 -2.85 10.27 -12.27
N TYR A 102 -3.51 10.59 -11.17
CA TYR A 102 -4.59 11.55 -11.08
C TYR A 102 -4.16 12.70 -10.18
N GLY A 103 -4.45 13.93 -10.58
CA GLY A 103 -3.99 15.15 -9.93
C GLY A 103 -4.92 16.32 -10.26
N PHE A 104 -5.83 16.64 -9.34
CA PHE A 104 -6.75 17.76 -9.44
C PHE A 104 -7.22 18.20 -8.04
N ALA A 105 -7.66 19.45 -7.92
CA ALA A 105 -8.11 19.99 -6.64
C ALA A 105 -9.24 21.00 -6.80
N ALA A 106 -10.07 21.13 -5.78
CA ALA A 106 -11.08 22.17 -5.65
C ALA A 106 -10.69 23.11 -4.52
N LYS A 107 -10.63 24.42 -4.81
CA LYS A 107 -10.43 25.43 -3.76
C LYS A 107 -11.70 25.52 -2.90
N LEU A 108 -11.50 25.67 -1.59
CA LEU A 108 -12.58 25.97 -0.68
C LEU A 108 -13.01 27.44 -0.87
N PRO A 109 -14.30 27.77 -0.68
CA PRO A 109 -14.76 29.16 -0.71
C PRO A 109 -14.05 30.03 0.34
N GLU A 110 -13.83 29.47 1.52
CA GLU A 110 -13.08 30.07 2.62
C GLU A 110 -12.14 29.03 3.24
N PRO A 111 -10.93 29.42 3.68
CA PRO A 111 -10.03 28.53 4.40
C PRO A 111 -10.65 28.05 5.72
N PHE A 112 -10.52 26.77 6.02
CA PHE A 112 -11.03 26.17 7.25
C PHE A 112 -9.90 25.85 8.24
N TYR A 113 -10.11 26.14 9.53
CA TYR A 113 -9.21 25.76 10.62
C TYR A 113 -9.98 25.56 11.93
N LEU A 114 -9.39 24.81 12.86
CA LEU A 114 -9.90 24.67 14.22
C LEU A 114 -9.33 25.77 15.12
N ASP A 115 -10.18 26.35 15.95
CA ASP A 115 -9.81 27.36 16.95
C ASP A 115 -10.61 27.23 18.26
N GLY A 116 -11.42 26.17 18.38
CA GLY A 116 -12.29 25.93 19.54
C GLY A 116 -13.57 26.79 19.59
N SER A 117 -13.77 27.72 18.66
CA SER A 117 -14.98 28.54 18.57
C SER A 117 -16.18 27.73 18.06
N LYS A 118 -17.39 28.28 18.22
CA LYS A 118 -18.64 27.60 17.79
C LYS A 118 -18.60 27.37 16.27
N GLY A 119 -18.70 26.11 15.86
CA GLY A 119 -18.56 25.71 14.45
C GLY A 119 -17.14 25.34 14.02
N LYS A 120 -16.12 25.63 14.84
CA LYS A 120 -14.71 25.27 14.58
C LYS A 120 -14.11 24.43 15.71
N LYS A 121 -14.97 23.67 16.40
CA LYS A 121 -14.57 22.66 17.40
C LYS A 121 -14.24 21.31 16.78
N SER A 122 -14.68 21.06 15.55
CA SER A 122 -14.45 19.80 14.87
C SER A 122 -14.39 19.97 13.37
N LEU A 123 -13.54 19.16 12.75
CA LEU A 123 -13.45 18.97 11.30
C LEU A 123 -13.97 17.58 11.01
N VAL A 124 -14.94 17.47 10.09
CA VAL A 124 -15.43 16.19 9.61
C VAL A 124 -15.21 16.12 8.10
N VAL A 125 -14.47 15.12 7.66
CA VAL A 125 -14.19 14.81 6.25
C VAL A 125 -14.83 13.48 5.93
N GLN A 126 -15.73 13.46 4.96
CA GLN A 126 -16.43 12.25 4.56
C GLN A 126 -16.54 12.17 3.04
N TYR A 127 -16.35 10.97 2.50
CA TYR A 127 -16.61 10.69 1.10
C TYR A 127 -16.79 9.20 0.86
N GLU A 128 -17.35 8.85 -0.29
CA GLU A 128 -17.48 7.45 -0.69
C GLU A 128 -16.54 7.08 -1.83
N VAL A 129 -16.11 5.82 -1.82
CA VAL A 129 -15.27 5.21 -2.84
C VAL A 129 -15.90 3.87 -3.25
N LYS A 130 -15.91 3.61 -4.55
CA LYS A 130 -16.28 2.32 -5.12
C LYS A 130 -15.22 1.85 -6.10
N TYR A 131 -14.79 0.61 -5.93
CA TYR A 131 -13.96 -0.09 -6.92
C TYR A 131 -14.86 -1.02 -7.76
N PRO A 132 -14.70 -1.05 -9.09
CA PRO A 132 -15.48 -1.96 -9.94
C PRO A 132 -15.10 -3.43 -9.75
N GLU A 133 -13.86 -3.66 -9.34
CA GLU A 133 -13.29 -4.98 -9.05
C GLU A 133 -12.56 -4.92 -7.72
N VAL A 134 -12.30 -6.09 -7.12
CA VAL A 134 -11.49 -6.21 -5.91
C VAL A 134 -10.14 -5.52 -6.14
N VAL A 135 -9.87 -4.49 -5.34
CA VAL A 135 -8.73 -3.59 -5.55
C VAL A 135 -7.43 -4.30 -5.21
N LYS A 136 -6.50 -4.34 -6.17
CA LYS A 136 -5.13 -4.83 -5.97
C LYS A 136 -4.20 -3.70 -5.57
N CYS A 137 -4.20 -2.63 -6.36
CA CYS A 137 -3.41 -1.44 -6.08
C CYS A 137 -4.11 -0.16 -6.57
N ALA A 138 -4.59 0.68 -5.66
CA ALA A 138 -5.13 2.00 -5.91
C ALA A 138 -5.01 2.91 -4.68
N GLY A 139 -4.45 4.10 -4.89
CA GLY A 139 -4.60 5.22 -3.97
C GLY A 139 -5.89 5.98 -4.27
N THR A 140 -6.70 6.24 -3.24
CA THR A 140 -7.98 6.97 -3.36
C THR A 140 -8.20 7.90 -2.17
N TYR A 141 -7.14 8.22 -1.44
CA TYR A 141 -7.15 9.20 -0.37
C TYR A 141 -7.31 10.63 -0.90
N LEU A 142 -7.84 11.50 -0.06
CA LEU A 142 -7.89 12.94 -0.28
C LEU A 142 -6.72 13.61 0.44
N LYS A 143 -6.16 14.65 -0.16
CA LYS A 143 -5.25 15.60 0.49
C LYS A 143 -5.99 16.92 0.71
N LEU A 144 -6.09 17.34 1.97
CA LEU A 144 -6.56 18.68 2.33
C LEU A 144 -5.35 19.62 2.28
N LEU A 145 -5.28 20.44 1.24
CA LEU A 145 -4.13 21.30 0.99
C LEU A 145 -4.08 22.46 1.99
N ARG A 146 -2.88 22.76 2.46
CA ARG A 146 -2.64 23.86 3.39
C ARG A 146 -2.84 25.18 2.66
N ASP A 147 -3.59 26.08 3.28
CA ASP A 147 -3.78 27.42 2.78
C ASP A 147 -2.48 28.22 2.90
N SER A 148 -2.17 28.98 1.85
CA SER A 148 -1.07 29.91 1.85
C SER A 148 -1.26 30.94 0.73
N PRO A 149 -0.62 32.13 0.83
CA PRO A 149 -0.61 33.10 -0.26
C PRO A 149 -0.04 32.54 -1.59
N THR A 150 0.75 31.47 -1.50
CA THR A 150 1.41 30.82 -2.63
C THR A 150 0.68 29.57 -3.13
N LEU A 151 -0.44 29.19 -2.53
CA LEU A 151 -1.19 27.98 -2.89
C LEU A 151 -1.75 28.10 -4.32
N ASN A 152 -1.12 27.37 -5.24
CA ASN A 152 -1.55 27.26 -6.62
C ASN A 152 -1.95 25.82 -6.97
N VAL A 153 -3.26 25.57 -7.00
CA VAL A 153 -3.84 24.26 -7.34
C VAL A 153 -3.58 23.82 -8.78
N THR A 154 -3.26 24.74 -9.70
CA THR A 154 -2.87 24.37 -11.08
C THR A 154 -1.50 23.70 -11.14
N ASP A 155 -0.63 23.95 -10.15
CA ASP A 155 0.70 23.34 -10.04
C ASP A 155 0.74 22.25 -8.95
N LEU A 156 -0.41 21.61 -8.68
CA LEU A 156 -0.50 20.52 -7.73
C LEU A 156 0.46 19.38 -8.10
N ASN A 157 1.30 18.98 -7.15
CA ASN A 157 2.28 17.91 -7.27
C ASN A 157 2.46 17.16 -5.94
N ASP A 158 3.34 16.16 -5.90
CA ASP A 158 3.61 15.34 -4.71
C ASP A 158 4.18 16.14 -3.52
N LYS A 159 4.83 17.28 -3.78
CA LYS A 159 5.41 18.17 -2.78
C LYS A 159 4.48 19.30 -2.35
N THR A 160 3.29 19.41 -2.94
CA THR A 160 2.33 20.45 -2.57
C THR A 160 1.97 20.31 -1.08
N PRO A 161 2.17 21.36 -0.25
CA PRO A 161 1.90 21.29 1.18
C PRO A 161 0.44 20.94 1.47
N PHE A 162 0.24 19.98 2.36
CA PHE A 162 -1.07 19.58 2.84
C PHE A 162 -1.14 19.68 4.37
N THR A 163 -2.34 19.83 4.90
CA THR A 163 -2.62 19.78 6.33
C THR A 163 -2.96 18.36 6.75
N ILE A 164 -3.87 17.69 6.02
CA ILE A 164 -4.33 16.32 6.30
C ILE A 164 -4.34 15.50 5.01
N MET A 165 -3.96 14.23 5.09
CA MET A 165 -4.20 13.21 4.09
C MET A 165 -5.05 12.10 4.72
N PHE A 166 -6.20 11.81 4.11
CA PHE A 166 -7.15 10.86 4.66
C PHE A 166 -7.80 10.00 3.59
N GLY A 167 -7.89 8.70 3.85
CA GLY A 167 -8.72 7.77 3.07
C GLY A 167 -8.00 6.50 2.60
N PRO A 168 -8.67 5.65 1.81
CA PRO A 168 -8.16 4.35 1.46
C PRO A 168 -6.96 4.41 0.49
N ASP A 169 -5.92 3.67 0.86
CA ASP A 169 -4.70 3.42 0.10
C ASP A 169 -4.36 1.93 0.19
N LYS A 170 -4.55 1.22 -0.92
CA LYS A 170 -4.30 -0.22 -0.98
C LYS A 170 -3.36 -0.52 -2.12
N CYS A 171 -2.28 -1.25 -1.86
CA CYS A 171 -1.36 -1.79 -2.86
C CYS A 171 -0.72 -3.08 -2.36
N ASP A 172 -1.18 -4.22 -2.89
CA ASP A 172 -0.74 -5.58 -2.54
C ASP A 172 -0.66 -5.82 -1.02
N LYS A 173 0.54 -5.74 -0.44
CA LYS A 173 0.79 -5.97 0.99
C LYS A 173 0.47 -4.75 1.86
N ASN A 174 0.39 -3.56 1.27
CA ASN A 174 0.05 -2.33 1.97
C ASN A 174 -1.46 -2.12 1.89
N ASN A 175 -2.17 -2.25 3.01
CA ASN A 175 -3.62 -2.06 3.07
C ASN A 175 -3.94 -1.11 4.22
N LYS A 176 -4.14 0.18 3.91
CA LYS A 176 -4.29 1.21 4.94
C LYS A 176 -5.37 2.21 4.57
N VAL A 177 -6.26 2.49 5.52
CA VAL A 177 -6.96 3.77 5.54
C VAL A 177 -5.99 4.78 6.13
N GLN A 178 -5.45 5.63 5.27
CA GLN A 178 -4.47 6.65 5.65
C GLN A 178 -5.14 7.68 6.55
N PHE A 179 -4.43 8.07 7.60
CA PHE A 179 -4.64 9.34 8.29
C PHE A 179 -3.25 9.87 8.65
N ILE A 180 -2.86 10.91 7.93
CA ILE A 180 -1.59 11.61 8.09
C ILE A 180 -1.93 13.07 8.28
N PHE A 181 -1.29 13.75 9.22
CA PHE A 181 -1.36 15.19 9.33
C PHE A 181 0.04 15.79 9.38
N ASN A 182 0.18 16.99 8.84
CA ASN A 182 1.43 17.74 8.92
C ASN A 182 1.41 18.59 10.19
N HIS A 183 2.25 18.24 11.16
CA HIS A 183 2.43 19.02 12.38
C HIS A 183 3.55 20.03 12.18
N ARG A 184 3.32 21.27 12.60
CA ARG A 184 4.33 22.33 12.60
C ARG A 184 5.00 22.33 13.96
N ASN A 185 6.31 22.07 14.01
CA ASN A 185 7.07 22.23 15.23
C ASN A 185 7.07 23.72 15.64
N PRO A 186 6.59 24.09 16.83
CA PRO A 186 6.48 25.49 17.25
C PRO A 186 7.83 26.18 17.50
N VAL A 187 8.90 25.41 17.75
CA VAL A 187 10.25 25.92 17.97
C VAL A 187 10.97 26.12 16.64
N THR A 188 11.08 25.06 15.84
CA THR A 188 11.86 25.08 14.58
C THR A 188 11.07 25.60 13.38
N ASN A 189 9.73 25.70 13.49
CA ASN A 189 8.82 26.03 12.40
C ASN A 189 8.84 25.06 11.21
N MET A 190 9.49 23.90 11.37
CA MET A 190 9.52 22.86 10.35
C MET A 190 8.26 21.99 10.43
N TYR A 191 7.85 21.45 9.29
CA TYR A 191 6.73 20.52 9.21
C TYR A 191 7.22 19.09 9.23
N GLU A 192 6.47 18.25 9.93
CA GLU A 192 6.70 16.82 9.99
C GLU A 192 5.39 16.06 9.80
N GLU A 193 5.41 15.08 8.91
CA GLU A 193 4.26 14.22 8.64
C GLU A 193 4.09 13.21 9.78
N LYS A 194 2.96 13.27 10.48
CA LYS A 194 2.57 12.37 11.55
C LYS A 194 1.59 11.35 10.99
N ALA A 195 2.00 10.10 10.84
CA ALA A 195 1.17 9.02 10.30
C ALA A 195 0.69 8.08 11.40
N LEU A 196 -0.52 7.52 11.26
CA LEU A 196 -0.99 6.49 12.19
C LEU A 196 -0.02 5.31 12.26
N GLN A 197 0.33 4.90 13.48
CA GLN A 197 1.21 3.74 13.68
C GLN A 197 0.55 2.44 13.22
N ILE A 198 -0.75 2.28 13.50
CA ILE A 198 -1.55 1.12 13.12
C ILE A 198 -2.82 1.62 12.45
N SER A 199 -2.79 1.62 11.12
CA SER A 199 -3.92 2.02 10.27
C SER A 199 -4.95 0.88 10.15
N PRO A 200 -6.26 1.20 10.14
CA PRO A 200 -7.29 0.26 9.75
C PRO A 200 -7.13 -0.20 8.30
N GLU A 201 -7.70 -1.36 7.98
CA GLU A 201 -7.69 -1.92 6.64
C GLU A 201 -8.80 -1.35 5.75
N VAL A 202 -8.51 -1.22 4.46
CA VAL A 202 -9.48 -0.82 3.43
C VAL A 202 -10.46 -1.97 3.17
N LYS A 203 -11.74 -1.65 3.04
CA LYS A 203 -12.77 -2.60 2.61
C LYS A 203 -12.49 -3.06 1.18
N ASN A 204 -12.49 -4.38 0.98
CA ASN A 204 -11.98 -4.99 -0.25
C ASN A 204 -13.05 -5.82 -0.97
N ASP A 205 -14.13 -5.16 -1.36
CA ASP A 205 -15.19 -5.74 -2.20
C ASP A 205 -15.58 -4.78 -3.34
N LYS A 206 -16.64 -5.11 -4.09
CA LYS A 206 -17.10 -4.32 -5.27
C LYS A 206 -18.15 -3.26 -4.92
N LEU A 207 -18.49 -3.10 -3.65
CA LEU A 207 -19.52 -2.19 -3.18
C LEU A 207 -18.92 -0.80 -2.95
N SER A 208 -19.79 0.20 -2.92
CA SER A 208 -19.41 1.54 -2.45
C SER A 208 -19.22 1.49 -0.94
N HIS A 209 -18.15 2.11 -0.45
CA HIS A 209 -17.90 2.29 0.99
C HIS A 209 -17.72 3.77 1.31
N VAL A 210 -18.25 4.20 2.46
CA VAL A 210 -18.09 5.57 2.95
C VAL A 210 -17.02 5.61 4.02
N TYR A 211 -16.08 6.54 3.90
CA TYR A 211 -15.02 6.79 4.88
C TYR A 211 -15.21 8.16 5.51
N THR A 212 -15.17 8.23 6.84
CA THR A 212 -15.34 9.47 7.60
C THR A 212 -14.21 9.64 8.60
N LEU A 213 -13.60 10.82 8.64
CA LEU A 213 -12.66 11.26 9.66
C LEU A 213 -13.27 12.44 10.41
N ALA A 214 -13.33 12.34 11.73
CA ALA A 214 -13.64 13.45 12.62
C ALA A 214 -12.41 13.78 13.47
N ILE A 215 -12.00 15.05 13.48
CA ILE A 215 -10.93 15.56 14.35
C ILE A 215 -11.56 16.65 15.23
N HIS A 216 -11.23 16.62 16.51
CA HIS A 216 -11.80 17.50 17.52
C HIS A 216 -10.73 18.41 18.13
N ASP A 217 -11.14 19.60 18.58
CA ASP A 217 -10.26 20.61 19.20
C ASP A 217 -9.62 20.15 20.53
N ASP A 218 -10.15 19.09 21.13
CA ASP A 218 -9.60 18.44 22.32
C ASP A 218 -8.49 17.42 21.99
N ASN A 219 -7.98 17.44 20.76
CA ASN A 219 -6.92 16.57 20.24
C ASN A 219 -7.31 15.09 20.12
N THR A 220 -8.61 14.79 20.11
CA THR A 220 -9.14 13.47 19.80
C THR A 220 -9.55 13.37 18.33
N PHE A 221 -9.58 12.13 17.82
CA PHE A 221 -10.08 11.84 16.49
C PHE A 221 -10.85 10.53 16.46
N GLU A 222 -11.73 10.42 15.46
CA GLU A 222 -12.50 9.23 15.17
C GLU A 222 -12.49 8.95 13.66
N MET A 223 -12.34 7.69 13.29
CA MET A 223 -12.42 7.21 11.92
C MET A 223 -13.54 6.21 11.82
N TYR A 224 -14.35 6.36 10.79
CA TYR A 224 -15.45 5.46 10.47
C TYR A 224 -15.30 4.92 9.05
N ALA A 225 -15.70 3.66 8.87
CA ALA A 225 -15.99 3.08 7.57
C ALA A 225 -17.39 2.49 7.61
N ASP A 226 -18.21 2.80 6.62
CA ASP A 226 -19.59 2.32 6.53
C ASP A 226 -20.42 2.67 7.77
N LEU A 227 -20.22 3.89 8.30
CA LEU A 227 -20.80 4.42 9.55
C LEU A 227 -20.37 3.71 10.83
N ASN A 228 -19.51 2.68 10.74
CA ASN A 228 -18.97 1.95 11.88
C ASN A 228 -17.63 2.52 12.32
N LEU A 229 -17.43 2.69 13.62
CA LEU A 229 -16.16 3.16 14.17
C LEU A 229 -15.06 2.11 13.91
N ILE A 230 -14.00 2.50 13.20
CA ILE A 230 -12.86 1.62 12.87
C ILE A 230 -11.58 1.99 13.62
N LYS A 231 -11.47 3.25 14.08
CA LYS A 231 -10.35 3.73 14.90
C LYS A 231 -10.77 4.98 15.65
N ASN A 232 -10.28 5.17 16.87
CA ASN A 232 -10.31 6.45 17.57
C ASN A 232 -9.07 6.57 18.45
N GLY A 233 -8.86 7.76 18.99
CA GLY A 233 -7.86 8.02 20.02
C GLY A 233 -7.41 9.46 20.03
N SER A 234 -6.21 9.69 20.54
CA SER A 234 -5.61 11.02 20.63
C SER A 234 -4.49 11.20 19.61
N LEU A 235 -4.34 12.42 19.11
CA LEU A 235 -3.23 12.83 18.24
C LEU A 235 -1.85 12.67 18.91
N TYR A 236 -1.79 12.61 20.25
CA TYR A 236 -0.52 12.48 20.97
C TYR A 236 0.09 11.06 20.94
N THR A 237 -0.75 10.02 20.88
CA THR A 237 -0.31 8.66 21.27
C THR A 237 -0.33 7.64 20.14
N LEU A 238 -1.07 7.89 19.06
CA LEU A 238 -1.29 6.89 17.99
C LEU A 238 -0.51 7.17 16.71
N PHE A 239 0.37 8.18 16.71
CA PHE A 239 1.09 8.64 15.53
C PHE A 239 2.59 8.43 15.64
N LYS A 240 3.20 8.15 14.49
CA LYS A 240 4.64 8.10 14.31
C LYS A 240 5.06 9.04 13.18
N PRO A 241 6.11 9.85 13.39
CA PRO A 241 6.76 10.14 14.68
C PRO A 241 5.77 10.75 15.69
N ALA A 242 6.07 10.68 16.99
CA ALA A 242 5.18 11.21 18.01
C ALA A 242 5.05 12.74 17.87
N VAL A 243 3.89 13.30 18.21
CA VAL A 243 3.69 14.76 18.18
C VAL A 243 4.58 15.44 19.22
N LEU A 244 4.58 14.90 20.44
CA LEU A 244 5.42 15.38 21.52
C LEU A 244 6.76 14.64 21.48
N LEU A 245 7.83 15.41 21.43
CA LEU A 245 9.19 14.89 21.54
C LEU A 245 9.49 14.51 23.00
N PRO A 246 10.43 13.59 23.25
CA PRO A 246 10.83 13.26 24.62
C PRO A 246 11.48 14.49 25.28
N LYS A 247 11.21 14.66 26.58
CA LYS A 247 11.77 15.76 27.39
C LYS A 247 13.29 15.69 27.50
N GLU A 248 13.81 14.47 27.48
CA GLU A 248 15.23 14.18 27.62
C GLU A 248 15.67 13.26 26.49
N ILE A 249 16.88 13.48 26.00
CA ILE A 249 17.54 12.68 24.98
C ILE A 249 18.89 12.21 25.52
N ASP A 250 19.43 11.12 24.95
CA ASP A 250 20.81 10.74 25.20
C ASP A 250 21.75 11.86 24.74
N ASP A 251 22.73 12.19 25.58
CA ASP A 251 23.75 13.17 25.21
C ASP A 251 24.59 12.62 24.06
N PRO A 252 24.53 13.23 22.86
CA PRO A 252 25.27 12.74 21.71
C PRO A 252 26.79 12.94 21.86
N THR A 253 27.22 13.71 22.86
CA THR A 253 28.63 13.96 23.17
C THR A 253 29.16 13.07 24.29
N ASP A 254 28.28 12.34 24.99
CA ASP A 254 28.70 11.39 26.02
C ASP A 254 29.13 10.08 25.35
N LEU A 255 30.32 9.62 25.71
CA LEU A 255 30.97 8.47 25.11
C LEU A 255 31.35 7.50 26.22
N LYS A 256 31.13 6.20 25.96
CA LYS A 256 31.53 5.15 26.90
C LYS A 256 33.01 5.31 27.27
N PRO A 257 33.34 5.51 28.56
CA PRO A 257 34.73 5.58 29.00
C PRO A 257 35.47 4.28 28.64
N THR A 258 36.74 4.37 28.26
CA THR A 258 37.57 3.19 27.99
C THR A 258 37.83 2.35 29.24
N THR A 259 37.55 2.89 30.42
CA THR A 259 37.66 2.23 31.72
C THR A 259 36.35 1.57 32.18
N TRP A 260 35.31 1.57 31.35
CA TRP A 260 34.00 1.02 31.71
C TRP A 260 33.91 -0.47 31.34
N GLU A 261 33.93 -1.34 32.36
CA GLU A 261 33.85 -2.79 32.17
C GLU A 261 32.39 -3.27 32.23
N GLU A 262 31.91 -3.77 31.09
CA GLU A 262 30.56 -4.37 30.94
C GLU A 262 30.61 -5.90 30.98
N THR A 263 31.82 -6.48 31.13
CA THR A 263 31.99 -7.92 31.18
C THR A 263 31.67 -8.40 32.58
N GLU A 264 30.49 -9.01 32.77
CA GLU A 264 30.00 -9.48 34.08
C GLU A 264 30.89 -10.58 34.69
N PHE A 265 31.48 -11.44 33.85
CA PHE A 265 32.37 -12.51 34.29
C PHE A 265 33.71 -12.46 33.57
N ILE A 266 34.80 -12.56 34.33
CA ILE A 266 36.16 -12.69 33.79
C ILE A 266 36.78 -14.04 34.19
N PRO A 267 37.74 -14.55 33.42
CA PRO A 267 38.59 -15.65 33.86
C PRO A 267 39.27 -15.32 35.19
N ASP A 268 39.30 -16.27 36.13
CA ASP A 268 40.03 -16.08 37.39
C ASP A 268 41.53 -15.80 37.12
N PRO A 269 42.05 -14.60 37.43
CA PRO A 269 43.45 -14.25 37.17
C PRO A 269 44.43 -14.97 38.12
N ALA A 270 43.95 -15.50 39.25
CA ALA A 270 44.75 -16.31 40.17
C ALA A 270 44.77 -17.80 39.77
N ALA A 271 43.95 -18.21 38.79
CA ALA A 271 43.98 -19.56 38.26
C ALA A 271 45.24 -19.77 37.41
N VAL A 272 46.30 -20.22 38.07
CA VAL A 272 47.53 -20.60 37.40
C VAL A 272 47.32 -21.93 36.70
N LYS A 273 47.53 -21.94 35.39
CA LYS A 273 47.60 -23.17 34.62
C LYS A 273 48.64 -24.10 35.26
N PRO A 274 48.27 -25.33 35.68
CA PRO A 274 49.18 -26.22 36.40
C PRO A 274 50.47 -26.49 35.62
N ALA A 275 51.60 -26.64 36.33
CA ALA A 275 52.93 -26.83 35.74
C ALA A 275 53.06 -28.10 34.86
N GLU A 276 52.13 -29.05 35.00
CA GLU A 276 52.06 -30.29 34.21
C GLU A 276 51.20 -30.16 32.94
N TRP A 277 50.74 -28.94 32.61
CA TRP A 277 49.88 -28.69 31.47
C TRP A 277 50.70 -28.41 30.20
N ASP A 278 50.76 -29.39 29.31
CA ASP A 278 51.40 -29.31 27.99
C ASP A 278 50.36 -28.92 26.90
N GLU A 279 50.57 -27.82 26.16
CA GLU A 279 49.64 -27.36 25.10
C GLU A 279 49.79 -28.11 23.78
N ASP A 280 50.97 -28.71 23.56
CA ASP A 280 51.34 -29.40 22.31
C ASP A 280 51.51 -30.91 22.52
N ALA A 281 51.16 -31.41 23.71
CA ALA A 281 51.18 -32.84 24.02
C ALA A 281 50.32 -33.64 23.01
N PRO A 282 50.85 -34.73 22.43
CA PRO A 282 50.05 -35.63 21.62
C PRO A 282 48.90 -36.19 22.46
N ARG A 283 47.72 -36.30 21.83
CA ARG A 283 46.39 -36.57 22.42
C ARG A 283 46.26 -37.67 23.49
N THR A 284 47.26 -38.51 23.71
CA THR A 284 47.21 -39.56 24.73
C THR A 284 48.58 -39.83 25.34
N ILE A 285 48.71 -39.54 26.64
CA ILE A 285 49.47 -40.34 27.61
C ILE A 285 48.56 -40.49 28.84
N PRO A 286 48.34 -41.69 29.42
CA PRO A 286 47.30 -41.88 30.43
C PRO A 286 47.69 -41.25 31.76
N ASN A 287 46.85 -40.34 32.27
CA ASN A 287 46.91 -39.86 33.64
C ASN A 287 45.67 -40.33 34.42
N LEU A 288 45.88 -41.12 35.46
CA LEU A 288 44.87 -41.86 36.24
C LEU A 288 44.12 -41.03 37.31
N SER A 289 44.20 -39.69 37.28
CA SER A 289 43.69 -38.84 38.37
C SER A 289 42.85 -37.63 37.95
N LEU A 290 42.35 -37.57 36.71
CA LEU A 290 41.44 -36.49 36.26
C LEU A 290 40.12 -37.06 35.75
N HIS A 291 39.01 -36.60 36.31
CA HIS A 291 37.67 -37.07 35.96
C HIS A 291 36.99 -36.12 34.97
N GLN A 292 36.65 -36.68 33.82
CA GLN A 292 35.69 -36.16 32.85
C GLN A 292 34.29 -36.12 33.50
N PRO A 293 33.46 -35.08 33.27
CA PRO A 293 32.04 -35.17 33.58
C PRO A 293 31.43 -36.36 32.81
N PRO A 294 30.54 -37.17 33.41
CA PRO A 294 30.04 -38.41 32.78
C PRO A 294 29.35 -38.22 31.41
N ASP A 295 29.06 -36.97 31.02
CA ASP A 295 28.15 -36.61 29.94
C ASP A 295 28.84 -35.97 28.72
N TRP A 296 30.18 -36.01 28.63
CA TRP A 296 30.93 -35.32 27.57
C TRP A 296 31.17 -36.21 26.32
N ASP A 297 30.57 -35.82 25.18
CA ASP A 297 30.72 -36.47 23.87
C ASP A 297 31.81 -35.81 23.00
N GLU A 298 32.98 -36.45 22.91
CA GLU A 298 34.13 -35.99 22.14
C GLU A 298 33.92 -36.04 20.62
N ALA A 299 33.04 -36.91 20.11
CA ALA A 299 32.76 -37.01 18.69
C ALA A 299 31.92 -35.82 18.18
N ALA A 300 31.10 -35.25 19.06
CA ALA A 300 30.30 -34.06 18.77
C ALA A 300 31.00 -32.74 19.11
N ARG A 301 31.89 -32.70 20.12
CA ARG A 301 32.43 -31.45 20.71
C ARG A 301 33.94 -31.24 20.60
N GLY A 302 34.69 -32.20 20.06
CA GLY A 302 36.15 -32.11 19.93
C GLY A 302 36.92 -32.38 21.23
N PRO A 303 38.27 -32.26 21.21
CA PRO A 303 39.11 -32.55 22.38
C PRO A 303 38.85 -31.54 23.49
N TRP A 304 38.72 -32.04 24.73
CA TRP A 304 38.52 -31.20 25.91
C TRP A 304 39.72 -30.27 26.12
N ARG A 305 39.45 -28.97 26.28
CA ARG A 305 40.45 -27.93 26.59
C ARG A 305 40.08 -27.32 27.93
N TRP A 306 41.06 -27.17 28.83
CA TRP A 306 40.82 -26.44 30.08
C TRP A 306 40.56 -24.98 29.76
N SER A 307 39.42 -24.49 30.23
CA SER A 307 39.12 -23.08 30.37
C SER A 307 39.06 -22.78 31.86
N PRO A 308 39.70 -21.70 32.33
CA PRO A 308 39.59 -21.30 33.73
C PRO A 308 38.12 -21.11 34.13
N PRO A 309 37.76 -21.37 35.40
CA PRO A 309 36.44 -21.03 35.89
C PRO A 309 36.24 -19.51 35.78
N MET A 310 35.08 -19.12 35.27
CA MET A 310 34.68 -17.73 35.20
C MET A 310 34.29 -17.27 36.62
N ILE A 311 34.80 -16.11 37.03
CA ILE A 311 34.44 -15.45 38.30
C ILE A 311 33.75 -14.13 37.98
N GLU A 312 32.92 -13.65 38.90
CA GLU A 312 32.33 -12.32 38.80
C GLU A 312 33.45 -11.28 38.67
N ASN A 313 33.32 -10.40 37.68
CA ASN A 313 34.28 -9.34 37.47
C ASN A 313 34.07 -8.26 38.54
N PRO A 314 35.02 -8.08 39.47
CA PRO A 314 34.89 -7.07 40.53
C PRO A 314 34.89 -5.63 39.97
N ASP A 315 35.39 -5.44 38.74
CA ASP A 315 35.41 -4.15 38.06
C ASP A 315 34.15 -3.93 37.18
N TYR A 316 33.21 -4.88 37.14
CA TYR A 316 31.96 -4.74 36.38
C TYR A 316 31.16 -3.53 36.89
N VAL A 317 30.94 -2.56 35.99
CA VAL A 317 30.25 -1.30 36.31
C VAL A 317 28.77 -1.35 35.91
N GLY A 318 28.38 -2.30 35.06
CA GLY A 318 27.05 -2.38 34.45
C GLY A 318 27.08 -2.12 32.94
N GLU A 319 25.96 -2.33 32.25
CA GLU A 319 25.82 -1.87 30.86
C GLU A 319 25.88 -0.34 30.81
N TRP A 320 26.72 0.23 29.95
CA TRP A 320 26.83 1.68 29.83
C TRP A 320 25.64 2.25 29.05
N GLU A 321 25.04 3.29 29.60
CA GLU A 321 24.07 4.15 28.89
C GLU A 321 24.57 5.61 28.90
N PRO A 322 24.43 6.36 27.79
CA PRO A 322 24.74 7.78 27.78
C PRO A 322 23.90 8.54 28.80
N ARG A 323 24.47 9.60 29.39
CA ARG A 323 23.70 10.49 30.25
C ARG A 323 22.54 11.13 29.48
N LYS A 324 21.38 11.22 30.11
CA LYS A 324 20.24 11.95 29.57
C LYS A 324 20.44 13.45 29.77
N ILE A 325 20.25 14.23 28.72
CA ILE A 325 20.24 15.70 28.75
C ILE A 325 18.87 16.24 28.31
N PRO A 326 18.47 17.44 28.77
CA PRO A 326 17.26 18.08 28.29
C PRO A 326 17.27 18.19 26.76
N ASN A 327 16.18 17.80 26.11
CA ASN A 327 16.06 17.86 24.67
C ASN A 327 15.85 19.34 24.23
N PRO A 328 16.80 19.94 23.49
CA PRO A 328 16.68 21.33 23.07
C PRO A 328 15.51 21.57 22.10
N ASP A 329 15.05 20.52 21.41
CA ASP A 329 13.91 20.58 20.48
C ASP A 329 12.58 20.26 21.16
N TYR A 330 12.57 19.94 22.46
CA TYR A 330 11.33 19.66 23.19
C TYR A 330 10.41 20.88 23.19
N PHE A 331 9.13 20.63 22.90
CA PHE A 331 8.07 21.60 23.01
C PHE A 331 6.82 20.96 23.60
N ASP A 332 6.00 21.80 24.22
CA ASP A 332 4.65 21.44 24.62
C ASP A 332 3.66 22.06 23.63
N ASP A 333 2.82 21.24 23.01
CA ASP A 333 1.74 21.70 22.14
C ASP A 333 0.41 21.23 22.73
N PRO A 334 -0.35 22.12 23.38
CA PRO A 334 -1.64 21.78 23.96
C PRO A 334 -2.75 21.59 22.92
N HIS A 335 -2.54 21.99 21.66
CA HIS A 335 -3.57 21.99 20.62
C HIS A 335 -3.08 21.51 19.24
N PRO A 336 -2.47 20.31 19.11
CA PRO A 336 -2.06 19.78 17.80
C PRO A 336 -3.20 19.58 16.80
N ALA A 337 -4.46 19.53 17.25
CA ALA A 337 -5.62 19.54 16.36
C ALA A 337 -5.82 20.88 15.63
N ARG A 338 -5.34 22.00 16.19
CA ARG A 338 -5.39 23.35 15.58
C ARG A 338 -4.27 23.52 14.55
N MET A 339 -4.33 22.68 13.53
CA MET A 339 -3.39 22.68 12.41
C MET A 339 -3.58 23.92 11.54
N ASP A 340 -2.59 24.20 10.69
CA ASP A 340 -2.65 25.29 9.71
C ASP A 340 -3.90 25.19 8.80
N PRO A 341 -4.48 26.33 8.38
CA PRO A 341 -5.73 26.35 7.64
C PRO A 341 -5.70 25.50 6.37
N ILE A 342 -6.86 24.95 6.01
CA ILE A 342 -7.08 24.17 4.80
C ILE A 342 -7.69 25.09 3.75
N GLY A 343 -7.04 25.21 2.59
CA GLY A 343 -7.49 26.08 1.50
C GLY A 343 -8.12 25.34 0.32
N ALA A 344 -7.87 24.03 0.18
CA ALA A 344 -8.39 23.24 -0.94
C ALA A 344 -8.49 21.74 -0.61
N VAL A 345 -9.34 21.03 -1.34
CA VAL A 345 -9.44 19.56 -1.33
C VAL A 345 -8.84 19.03 -2.63
N ALA A 346 -7.89 18.12 -2.54
CA ALA A 346 -7.17 17.57 -3.68
C ALA A 346 -7.22 16.05 -3.72
N LEU A 347 -7.21 15.52 -4.93
CA LEU A 347 -6.94 14.12 -5.21
C LEU A 347 -5.66 14.07 -6.04
N GLU A 348 -4.58 13.59 -5.41
CA GLU A 348 -3.28 13.37 -6.03
C GLU A 348 -2.83 11.94 -5.70
N VAL A 349 -3.07 11.03 -6.63
CA VAL A 349 -2.93 9.58 -6.41
C VAL A 349 -2.42 8.87 -7.66
N TRP A 350 -1.86 7.69 -7.43
CA TRP A 350 -1.59 6.69 -8.45
C TRP A 350 -2.55 5.52 -8.30
N SER A 351 -3.06 4.99 -9.41
CA SER A 351 -3.92 3.81 -9.39
C SER A 351 -3.61 2.81 -10.50
N MET A 352 -3.54 1.53 -10.13
CA MET A 352 -3.52 0.38 -11.05
C MET A 352 -4.92 -0.19 -11.32
N SER A 353 -5.96 0.43 -10.77
CA SER A 353 -7.36 0.10 -11.01
C SER A 353 -8.02 1.18 -11.85
N GLU A 354 -8.89 0.76 -12.76
CA GLU A 354 -9.68 1.63 -13.63
C GLU A 354 -11.12 1.75 -13.13
N ASN A 355 -11.86 2.71 -13.68
CA ASN A 355 -13.26 3.01 -13.37
C ASN A 355 -13.58 3.13 -11.86
N ILE A 356 -12.63 3.62 -11.06
CA ILE A 356 -12.84 3.91 -9.64
C ILE A 356 -13.81 5.06 -9.53
N ARG A 357 -14.85 4.92 -8.70
CA ARG A 357 -15.84 5.97 -8.48
C ARG A 357 -15.65 6.63 -7.13
N LEU A 358 -15.70 7.96 -7.12
CA LEU A 358 -15.69 8.79 -5.93
C LEU A 358 -16.88 9.73 -5.98
N ASP A 359 -17.54 9.91 -4.84
CA ASP A 359 -18.77 10.70 -4.77
C ASP A 359 -19.05 11.16 -3.33
N ASN A 360 -20.05 12.00 -3.15
CA ASN A 360 -20.57 12.44 -1.85
C ASN A 360 -19.49 13.02 -0.92
N PHE A 361 -18.66 13.91 -1.46
CA PHE A 361 -17.64 14.62 -0.69
C PHE A 361 -18.31 15.59 0.28
N TRP A 362 -17.89 15.56 1.53
CA TRP A 362 -18.48 16.31 2.62
C TRP A 362 -17.39 16.79 3.58
N LEU A 363 -17.28 18.10 3.73
CA LEU A 363 -16.46 18.78 4.72
C LEU A 363 -17.40 19.61 5.63
N GLY A 364 -17.45 19.26 6.91
CA GLY A 364 -18.40 19.84 7.85
C GLY A 364 -17.88 19.95 9.28
N HIS A 365 -18.73 20.46 10.17
CA HIS A 365 -18.40 20.73 11.57
C HIS A 365 -18.96 19.72 12.55
N ASN A 366 -19.86 18.84 12.09
CA ASN A 366 -20.64 17.95 12.94
C ASN A 366 -20.70 16.54 12.36
N LEU A 367 -20.31 15.55 13.16
CA LEU A 367 -20.27 14.16 12.76
C LEU A 367 -21.66 13.57 12.50
N ASN A 368 -22.68 13.99 13.27
CA ASN A 368 -24.03 13.49 13.11
C ASN A 368 -24.66 13.97 11.81
N ASP A 369 -24.35 15.19 11.35
CA ASP A 369 -24.80 15.68 10.06
C ASP A 369 -24.18 14.89 8.91
N ALA A 370 -22.87 14.60 8.98
CA ALA A 370 -22.18 13.76 8.00
C ALA A 370 -22.75 12.33 7.98
N LYS A 371 -22.95 11.70 9.16
CA LYS A 371 -23.58 10.38 9.28
C LYS A 371 -25.00 10.39 8.72
N LYS A 372 -25.80 11.42 9.02
CA LYS A 372 -27.16 11.57 8.48
C LYS A 372 -27.14 11.68 6.97
N PHE A 373 -26.24 12.46 6.39
CA PHE A 373 -26.06 12.56 4.95
C PHE A 373 -25.74 11.20 4.33
N ALA A 374 -24.76 10.47 4.87
CA ALA A 374 -24.40 9.14 4.38
C ALA A 374 -25.53 8.09 4.52
N ARG A 375 -26.38 8.17 5.55
CA ARG A 375 -27.58 7.31 5.65
C ARG A 375 -28.59 7.60 4.54
N LEU A 376 -28.74 8.87 4.16
CA LEU A 376 -29.69 9.30 3.14
C LEU A 376 -29.17 9.13 1.70
N THR A 377 -27.86 9.00 1.51
CA THR A 377 -27.22 8.79 0.20
C THR A 377 -26.64 7.38 0.08
N TRP A 378 -25.45 7.18 0.66
CA TRP A 378 -24.65 5.97 0.54
C TRP A 378 -25.38 4.72 1.04
N GLN A 379 -26.02 4.74 2.22
CA GLN A 379 -26.60 3.51 2.80
C GLN A 379 -27.68 2.90 1.91
N LEU A 380 -28.58 3.75 1.41
CA LEU A 380 -29.65 3.32 0.49
C LEU A 380 -29.08 2.82 -0.84
N LYS A 381 -28.03 3.47 -1.37
CA LYS A 381 -27.32 3.04 -2.57
C LYS A 381 -26.61 1.70 -2.35
N HIS A 382 -25.93 1.54 -1.22
CA HIS A 382 -25.18 0.35 -0.84
C HIS A 382 -26.09 -0.89 -0.70
N GLU A 383 -27.30 -0.72 -0.18
CA GLU A 383 -28.33 -1.78 -0.17
C GLU A 383 -28.79 -2.16 -1.57
N ALA A 384 -28.98 -1.19 -2.47
CA ALA A 384 -29.29 -1.45 -3.87
C ALA A 384 -28.14 -2.15 -4.60
N GLU A 385 -26.89 -1.80 -4.30
CA GLU A 385 -25.69 -2.46 -4.84
C GLU A 385 -25.58 -3.91 -4.38
N LYS A 386 -25.81 -4.21 -3.09
CA LYS A 386 -25.85 -5.60 -2.59
C LYS A 386 -26.86 -6.45 -3.34
N LYS A 387 -28.06 -5.91 -3.58
CA LYS A 387 -29.11 -6.60 -4.36
C LYS A 387 -28.68 -6.78 -5.82
N ALA A 388 -28.08 -5.77 -6.43
CA ALA A 388 -27.59 -5.85 -7.81
C ALA A 388 -26.49 -6.91 -7.98
N VAL A 389 -25.54 -7.00 -7.05
CA VAL A 389 -24.48 -8.03 -7.06
C VAL A 389 -25.06 -9.44 -6.94
N GLN A 390 -26.09 -9.63 -6.11
CA GLN A 390 -26.78 -10.94 -6.01
C GLN A 390 -27.53 -11.34 -7.29
N MET A 391 -27.91 -10.37 -8.12
CA MET A 391 -28.55 -10.61 -9.41
C MET A 391 -27.54 -10.84 -10.55
N GLU A 392 -26.25 -10.57 -10.32
CA GLU A 392 -25.22 -10.89 -11.31
C GLU A 392 -25.07 -12.41 -11.42
N PRO A 393 -25.09 -12.98 -12.64
CA PRO A 393 -24.90 -14.41 -12.83
C PRO A 393 -23.50 -14.79 -12.33
N GLU A 394 -23.39 -15.84 -11.51
CA GLU A 394 -22.08 -16.31 -11.05
C GLU A 394 -21.14 -16.54 -12.24
N PRO A 395 -19.84 -16.17 -12.12
CA PRO A 395 -18.88 -16.42 -13.17
C PRO A 395 -18.92 -17.91 -13.51
N LYS A 396 -19.21 -18.25 -14.77
CA LYS A 396 -19.15 -19.63 -15.25
C LYS A 396 -17.79 -20.19 -14.81
N LYS A 397 -17.80 -21.24 -13.96
CA LYS A 397 -16.58 -21.95 -13.57
C LYS A 397 -15.76 -22.20 -14.85
N PRO A 398 -14.44 -21.94 -14.86
CA PRO A 398 -13.63 -22.22 -16.03
C PRO A 398 -13.88 -23.68 -16.41
N THR A 399 -14.49 -23.88 -17.57
CA THR A 399 -14.60 -25.20 -18.17
C THR A 399 -13.18 -25.78 -18.19
N PRO A 400 -12.97 -27.00 -17.67
CA PRO A 400 -11.68 -27.66 -17.78
C PRO A 400 -11.20 -27.51 -19.23
N PRO A 401 -9.92 -27.16 -19.48
CA PRO A 401 -9.44 -27.04 -20.85
C PRO A 401 -9.82 -28.33 -21.56
N GLU A 402 -10.66 -28.20 -22.59
CA GLU A 402 -11.06 -29.30 -23.44
C GLU A 402 -9.76 -29.96 -23.90
N SER A 403 -9.54 -31.21 -23.47
CA SER A 403 -8.30 -31.92 -23.74
C SER A 403 -8.10 -31.88 -25.24
N LYS A 404 -7.08 -31.15 -25.72
CA LYS A 404 -6.72 -31.15 -27.13
C LYS A 404 -6.59 -32.61 -27.55
N LYS A 405 -7.50 -33.09 -28.40
CA LYS A 405 -7.31 -34.39 -29.06
C LYS A 405 -5.95 -34.31 -29.73
N LYS A 406 -5.01 -35.14 -29.30
CA LYS A 406 -3.69 -35.25 -29.94
C LYS A 406 -3.94 -35.45 -31.43
N GLU A 407 -3.41 -34.56 -32.26
CA GLU A 407 -3.32 -34.84 -33.69
C GLU A 407 -2.51 -36.14 -33.85
N PRO A 408 -2.97 -37.13 -34.63
CA PRO A 408 -2.26 -38.38 -34.79
C PRO A 408 -0.89 -38.11 -35.43
N ASN A 409 0.17 -38.63 -34.82
CA ASN A 409 1.53 -38.42 -35.31
C ASN A 409 1.74 -39.26 -36.58
N VAL A 410 2.76 -38.91 -37.38
CA VAL A 410 3.09 -39.56 -38.66
C VAL A 410 3.16 -41.09 -38.55
N PHE A 411 3.60 -41.61 -37.40
CA PHE A 411 3.68 -43.05 -37.14
C PHE A 411 2.30 -43.74 -37.05
N ASP A 412 1.28 -43.09 -36.48
CA ASP A 412 -0.08 -43.65 -36.39
C ASP A 412 -0.71 -43.82 -37.80
N ARG A 413 -0.35 -42.95 -38.75
CA ARG A 413 -0.78 -43.03 -40.16
C ARG A 413 -0.08 -44.16 -40.93
N ILE A 414 1.13 -44.54 -40.52
CA ILE A 414 1.86 -45.65 -41.12
C ILE A 414 1.23 -46.97 -40.67
N ASP A 415 0.87 -47.09 -39.39
CA ASP A 415 0.23 -48.30 -38.88
C ASP A 415 -1.16 -48.53 -39.49
N GLU A 416 -1.95 -47.47 -39.73
CA GLU A 416 -3.21 -47.58 -40.49
C GLU A 416 -2.99 -48.02 -41.95
N ALA A 417 -1.94 -47.50 -42.61
CA ALA A 417 -1.61 -47.89 -43.98
C ALA A 417 -1.14 -49.35 -44.06
N VAL A 418 -0.32 -49.81 -43.11
CA VAL A 418 0.12 -51.21 -43.01
C VAL A 418 -1.08 -52.12 -42.73
N ALA A 419 -1.96 -51.74 -41.80
CA ALA A 419 -3.17 -52.49 -41.51
C ALA A 419 -4.09 -52.61 -42.74
N TRP A 420 -4.20 -51.56 -43.56
CA TRP A 420 -4.98 -51.59 -44.80
C TRP A 420 -4.36 -52.50 -45.87
N VAL A 421 -3.04 -52.49 -46.04
CA VAL A 421 -2.31 -53.37 -46.96
C VAL A 421 -2.44 -54.84 -46.53
N VAL A 422 -2.38 -55.13 -45.23
CA VAL A 422 -2.62 -56.47 -44.68
C VAL A 422 -4.07 -56.91 -44.89
N LYS A 423 -5.04 -55.98 -44.77
CA LYS A 423 -6.46 -56.28 -44.91
C LYS A 423 -6.91 -56.47 -46.37
N TYR A 424 -6.26 -55.80 -47.33
CA TYR A 424 -6.61 -55.86 -48.76
C TYR A 424 -5.39 -56.10 -49.67
N PRO A 425 -4.69 -57.24 -49.53
CA PRO A 425 -3.41 -57.47 -50.21
C PRO A 425 -3.54 -57.52 -51.75
N LEU A 426 -4.68 -57.98 -52.28
CA LEU A 426 -4.92 -58.03 -53.73
C LEU A 426 -5.17 -56.65 -54.35
N VAL A 427 -5.80 -55.72 -53.61
CA VAL A 427 -6.06 -54.34 -54.08
C VAL A 427 -4.78 -53.52 -54.01
N ALA A 428 -3.98 -53.68 -52.95
CA ALA A 428 -2.66 -53.08 -52.84
C ALA A 428 -1.70 -53.60 -53.93
N GLY A 429 -1.75 -54.90 -54.24
CA GLY A 429 -0.97 -55.53 -55.31
C GLY A 429 -1.33 -55.02 -56.72
N LEU A 430 -2.62 -54.82 -57.01
CA LEU A 430 -3.08 -54.23 -58.28
C LEU A 430 -2.68 -52.75 -58.42
N GLY A 431 -2.77 -51.98 -57.33
CA GLY A 431 -2.32 -50.58 -57.32
C GLY A 431 -0.80 -50.44 -57.54
N ALA A 432 0.01 -51.29 -56.89
CA ALA A 432 1.45 -51.33 -57.09
C ALA A 432 1.83 -51.76 -58.52
N PHE A 433 1.10 -52.72 -59.11
CA PHE A 433 1.29 -53.14 -60.50
C PHE A 433 0.92 -52.04 -61.51
N PHE A 434 -0.10 -51.22 -61.21
CA PHE A 434 -0.50 -50.08 -62.05
C PHE A 434 0.51 -48.93 -61.99
N VAL A 435 1.05 -48.61 -60.81
CA VAL A 435 2.13 -47.62 -60.65
C VAL A 435 3.42 -48.10 -61.34
N PHE A 436 3.72 -49.40 -61.27
CA PHE A 436 4.86 -50.01 -61.97
C PHE A 436 4.70 -49.99 -63.50
N LEU A 437 3.47 -50.16 -64.02
CA LEU A 437 3.16 -50.02 -65.45
C LEU A 437 3.23 -48.56 -65.93
N VAL A 438 2.82 -47.59 -65.10
CA VAL A 438 2.94 -46.15 -65.41
C VAL A 438 4.40 -45.69 -65.42
N LEU A 439 5.25 -46.24 -64.55
CA LEU A 439 6.69 -45.96 -64.53
C LEU A 439 7.46 -46.64 -65.68
N LEU A 440 6.95 -47.75 -66.23
CA LEU A 440 7.50 -48.40 -67.43
C LEU A 440 7.02 -47.78 -68.76
N GLY A 441 5.97 -46.93 -68.72
CA GLY A 441 5.36 -46.28 -69.89
C GLY A 441 5.92 -44.92 -70.30
N PHE A 442 6.84 -44.31 -69.53
CA PHE A 442 7.45 -43.03 -69.87
C PHE A 442 8.92 -43.18 -70.31
N ARG A 443 9.12 -43.57 -71.57
CA ARG A 443 10.34 -43.27 -72.35
C ARG A 443 9.97 -42.30 -73.48
N GLY A 444 10.25 -41.01 -73.29
CA GLY A 444 10.03 -39.96 -74.29
C GLY A 444 10.56 -38.61 -73.81
N THR A 445 11.36 -37.98 -74.67
CA THR A 445 12.34 -36.89 -74.48
C THR A 445 11.81 -35.49 -74.08
N PRO A 446 12.70 -34.56 -73.65
CA PRO A 446 12.35 -33.37 -72.89
C PRO A 446 12.06 -32.15 -73.78
N HIS A 447 11.14 -31.29 -73.34
CA HIS A 447 11.05 -29.92 -73.85
C HIS A 447 10.90 -28.92 -72.70
N HIS A 448 11.81 -27.95 -72.71
CA HIS A 448 11.76 -26.71 -71.93
C HIS A 448 10.48 -25.91 -72.19
N ALA A 449 9.85 -25.37 -71.14
CA ALA A 449 9.39 -23.98 -71.12
C ALA A 449 9.06 -23.54 -69.68
N ARG A 450 9.61 -22.39 -69.31
CA ARG A 450 9.31 -21.59 -68.12
C ARG A 450 7.86 -21.08 -68.16
N SER A 451 7.21 -20.97 -67.01
CA SER A 451 6.59 -19.70 -66.61
C SER A 451 6.26 -19.69 -65.11
N ALA A 452 6.62 -18.57 -64.49
CA ALA A 452 6.41 -18.24 -63.10
C ALA A 452 5.02 -17.62 -62.90
N PHE A 453 4.45 -17.79 -61.71
CA PHE A 453 3.57 -16.78 -61.10
C PHE A 453 3.93 -16.59 -59.61
N PRO A 454 3.79 -15.36 -59.08
CA PRO A 454 4.64 -14.84 -58.00
C PRO A 454 4.07 -15.05 -56.60
N MET A 455 4.95 -15.29 -55.63
CA MET A 455 4.65 -15.21 -54.19
C MET A 455 4.85 -13.79 -53.66
N SER A 456 3.93 -13.38 -52.78
CA SER A 456 3.89 -12.10 -52.07
C SER A 456 5.12 -11.86 -51.17
N PRO A 457 5.65 -10.63 -51.09
CA PRO A 457 6.94 -10.31 -50.45
C PRO A 457 6.99 -10.37 -48.91
N VAL A 458 6.00 -10.97 -48.24
CA VAL A 458 5.94 -11.04 -46.77
C VAL A 458 6.54 -12.34 -46.22
N ILE A 459 6.83 -13.34 -47.06
CA ILE A 459 7.37 -14.64 -46.62
C ILE A 459 8.91 -14.70 -46.71
N GLN A 460 9.56 -13.74 -47.37
CA GLN A 460 11.03 -13.72 -47.48
C GLN A 460 11.72 -13.10 -46.25
N GLU A 461 11.03 -12.30 -45.43
CA GLU A 461 11.62 -11.61 -44.27
C GLU A 461 11.65 -12.48 -42.99
N VAL A 462 10.86 -13.56 -42.95
CA VAL A 462 10.80 -14.49 -41.81
C VAL A 462 11.82 -15.64 -41.94
N LEU A 463 12.37 -15.87 -43.14
CA LEU A 463 13.32 -16.97 -43.41
C LEU A 463 14.80 -16.56 -43.33
N ASP A 464 15.12 -15.28 -43.18
CA ASP A 464 16.50 -14.78 -43.05
C ASP A 464 16.92 -14.44 -41.61
N LEU A 465 16.03 -14.60 -40.62
CA LEU A 465 16.33 -14.32 -39.20
C LEU A 465 16.84 -15.51 -38.38
N ASP A 466 16.93 -16.72 -38.97
CA ASP A 466 17.35 -17.94 -38.25
C ASP A 466 18.72 -18.48 -38.69
N LYS A 467 19.53 -17.68 -39.39
CA LYS A 467 20.85 -18.08 -39.92
C LYS A 467 22.08 -17.39 -39.32
N ASN A 468 21.93 -16.55 -38.30
CA ASN A 468 23.08 -15.99 -37.58
C ASN A 468 22.96 -16.24 -36.08
N LYS A 469 23.23 -17.49 -35.69
CA LYS A 469 23.40 -17.90 -34.31
C LYS A 469 24.71 -18.65 -34.16
N ASP A 470 25.83 -17.94 -34.34
CA ASP A 470 27.09 -18.33 -33.71
C ASP A 470 28.10 -17.16 -33.74
N THR A 471 28.48 -16.66 -32.55
CA THR A 471 29.83 -16.26 -32.12
C THR A 471 29.77 -15.28 -30.94
N SER A 472 30.46 -15.68 -29.87
CA SER A 472 30.78 -14.86 -28.71
C SER A 472 31.62 -13.64 -29.10
N GLN A 473 31.22 -12.42 -28.71
CA GLN A 473 32.16 -11.34 -28.33
C GLN A 473 31.48 -10.36 -27.35
N VAL A 474 32.17 -10.11 -26.23
CA VAL A 474 31.84 -9.12 -25.19
C VAL A 474 32.18 -7.72 -25.72
N PRO A 475 31.29 -6.71 -25.66
CA PRO A 475 31.66 -5.35 -26.05
C PRO A 475 32.45 -4.64 -24.96
N ARG A 476 33.66 -4.18 -25.30
CA ARG A 476 34.42 -3.17 -24.54
C ARG A 476 33.79 -1.79 -24.73
N VAL A 477 33.64 -1.05 -23.63
CA VAL A 477 33.25 0.36 -23.62
C VAL A 477 34.44 1.21 -24.15
N PRO A 478 34.22 2.17 -25.08
CA PRO A 478 35.26 3.12 -25.47
C PRO A 478 35.42 4.19 -24.40
N VAL A 479 36.65 4.34 -23.90
CA VAL A 479 37.09 5.49 -23.08
C VAL A 479 37.53 6.57 -24.05
N ASP A 480 36.82 7.70 -24.08
CA ASP A 480 37.32 8.93 -24.69
C ASP A 480 37.93 9.79 -23.59
N GLY A 481 39.21 10.10 -23.75
CA GLY A 481 40.01 10.84 -22.80
C GLY A 481 40.31 12.21 -23.35
N THR A 482 39.69 13.25 -22.79
CA THR A 482 40.21 14.61 -22.79
C THR A 482 39.47 15.42 -21.71
N GLU A 483 40.20 16.35 -21.08
CA GLU A 483 39.78 17.31 -20.03
C GLU A 483 39.93 16.87 -18.56
N LEU A 484 41.19 16.64 -18.16
CA LEU A 484 41.64 16.91 -16.79
C LEU A 484 42.04 18.39 -16.68
N ARG A 485 41.20 19.21 -16.04
CA ARG A 485 41.60 20.55 -15.55
C ARG A 485 41.89 20.48 -14.05
N HIS A 486 43.14 20.81 -13.75
CA HIS A 486 43.69 21.10 -12.42
C HIS A 486 42.99 22.27 -11.71
N ARG A 487 42.82 22.14 -10.37
CA ARG A 487 43.26 23.09 -9.30
C ARG A 487 42.59 22.76 -7.95
N PRO A 488 43.12 23.19 -6.79
CA PRO A 488 44.34 22.69 -6.17
C PRO A 488 44.12 22.26 -4.70
N ALA A 489 45.14 21.64 -4.11
CA ALA A 489 45.24 21.30 -2.70
C ALA A 489 45.06 22.54 -1.79
N THR A 490 44.24 22.41 -0.75
CA THR A 490 44.18 23.37 0.36
C THR A 490 45.10 22.87 1.45
N ALA A 491 46.10 23.69 1.76
CA ALA A 491 47.11 23.45 2.77
C ALA A 491 46.56 23.66 4.18
N THR A 492 47.00 22.78 5.06
CA THR A 492 47.04 22.90 6.51
C THR A 492 47.79 24.18 6.91
N THR A 493 47.19 25.02 7.74
CA THR A 493 47.91 26.05 8.51
C THR A 493 47.49 25.97 9.97
N THR A 494 48.44 25.51 10.76
CA THR A 494 48.57 25.70 12.20
C THR A 494 48.70 27.18 12.54
N THR A 495 47.95 27.70 13.51
CA THR A 495 48.31 28.93 14.22
C THR A 495 48.12 28.74 15.71
N GLN A 496 49.23 28.80 16.44
CA GLN A 496 49.32 29.01 17.88
C GLN A 496 49.06 30.49 18.23
N GLN A 497 48.42 30.68 19.38
CA GLN A 497 48.56 31.77 20.37
C GLN A 497 49.27 33.08 19.96
N ALA A 498 48.52 34.18 20.08
CA ALA A 498 48.76 35.28 21.04
C ALA A 498 47.47 36.07 21.24
#